data_AF-A0A7C9NI60-F1
#
_entry.id   AF-A0A7C9NI60-F1
#
_cell.length_a   1.000
_cell.length_b   1.000
_cell.length_c   1.000
_cell.angle_alpha   90.00
_cell.angle_beta   90.00
_cell.angle_gamma   90.00
#
_symmetry.space_group_name_H-M   'P 1'
#
loop_
_entity.id
_entity.type
_entity.pdbx_description
1 polymer ?
#
loop_
_entity_poly.entity_id
_entity_poly.type
_entity_poly.pdbx_seq_one_letter_code
_entity_poly.pdbx_strand_id
1 'polypeptide(L)'
;MRGIKLAVGAATGLKVGGSLIGKDAAEHILKGHAYPGLPGKTVFPKEWSNDDILDAVADVATSPKSSRVWKTGSPNYADKTHKTCKGEPAVQAITGEVRGVTIEVRYQPLDDKILTAFPK
;
A
#
# COMPACT_ATOMS: atom_id res chain seq x y z
N MET A 1 -2.24 7.67 -28.45
CA MET A 1 -1.95 7.79 -27.01
C MET A 1 -2.66 6.64 -26.31
N ARG A 2 -1.93 5.65 -25.80
CA ARG A 2 -2.52 4.42 -25.24
C ARG A 2 -2.93 4.69 -23.79
N GLY A 3 -4.22 4.80 -23.54
CA GLY A 3 -4.77 4.84 -22.19
C GLY A 3 -4.50 3.53 -21.47
N ILE A 4 -3.85 3.60 -20.32
CA ILE A 4 -3.67 2.46 -19.42
C ILE A 4 -5.04 2.20 -18.80
N LYS A 5 -5.78 1.26 -19.42
CA LYS A 5 -6.98 0.68 -18.87
C LYS A 5 -6.52 -0.27 -17.76
N LEU A 6 -6.54 0.17 -16.50
CA LEU A 6 -6.48 -0.76 -15.37
C LEU A 6 -7.69 -1.69 -15.53
N ALA A 7 -7.43 -2.95 -15.87
CA ALA A 7 -8.47 -3.95 -15.97
C ALA A 7 -9.10 -4.13 -14.59
N VAL A 8 -10.41 -3.86 -14.51
CA VAL A 8 -11.26 -4.27 -13.40
C VAL A 8 -11.37 -5.79 -13.47
N GLY A 9 -10.50 -6.48 -12.72
CA GLY A 9 -10.60 -7.91 -12.46
C GLY A 9 -11.29 -8.11 -11.12
N ALA A 10 -12.50 -8.69 -11.14
CA ALA A 10 -13.14 -9.23 -9.95
C ALA A 10 -12.21 -10.29 -9.33
N ALA A 11 -11.68 -10.03 -8.14
CA ALA A 11 -10.86 -10.99 -7.41
C ALA A 11 -11.72 -11.70 -6.35
N THR A 12 -12.55 -12.65 -6.79
CA THR A 12 -12.93 -13.77 -5.93
C THR A 12 -11.81 -14.79 -5.99
N GLY A 13 -11.00 -14.85 -4.93
CA GLY A 13 -10.18 -16.02 -4.58
C GLY A 13 -8.78 -16.09 -5.20
N LEU A 14 -7.78 -15.54 -4.50
CA LEU A 14 -6.56 -16.29 -4.18
C LEU A 14 -5.85 -15.63 -3.00
N LYS A 15 -5.60 -16.41 -1.95
CA LYS A 15 -4.81 -16.08 -0.77
C LYS A 15 -3.36 -15.72 -1.16
N VAL A 16 -3.09 -14.47 -1.54
CA VAL A 16 -1.77 -14.02 -2.02
C VAL A 16 -1.46 -12.58 -1.56
N GLY A 17 -1.87 -12.17 -0.35
CA GLY A 17 -1.45 -10.87 0.20
C GLY A 17 0.08 -10.73 0.27
N GLY A 18 0.79 -11.82 0.60
CA GLY A 18 2.25 -11.83 0.74
C GLY A 18 3.07 -11.68 -0.55
N SER A 19 2.57 -12.09 -1.72
CA SER A 19 3.35 -12.01 -2.98
C SER A 19 3.32 -10.61 -3.60
N LEU A 20 2.31 -9.80 -3.29
CA LEU A 20 2.18 -8.42 -3.76
C LEU A 20 2.98 -7.42 -2.92
N ILE A 21 3.12 -7.70 -1.62
CA ILE A 21 3.74 -6.78 -0.66
C ILE A 21 5.27 -6.89 -0.68
N GLY A 22 5.82 -8.03 -1.07
CA GLY A 22 7.25 -8.29 -1.01
C GLY A 22 7.71 -8.58 0.44
N LYS A 23 8.67 -9.49 0.59
CA LYS A 23 9.08 -10.03 1.90
C LYS A 23 9.56 -8.94 2.87
N ASP A 24 10.43 -8.04 2.38
CA ASP A 24 11.01 -6.97 3.22
C ASP A 24 9.94 -6.02 3.75
N ALA A 25 8.96 -5.65 2.92
CA ALA A 25 7.89 -4.74 3.34
C ALA A 25 6.91 -5.46 4.27
N ALA A 26 6.59 -6.73 4.00
CA ALA A 26 5.77 -7.54 4.88
C ALA A 26 6.41 -7.65 6.27
N GLU A 27 7.71 -7.96 6.35
CA GLU A 27 8.43 -8.01 7.63
C GLU A 27 8.45 -6.63 8.31
N HIS A 28 8.69 -5.54 7.56
CA HIS A 28 8.67 -4.18 8.10
C HIS A 28 7.30 -3.82 8.71
N ILE A 29 6.21 -4.14 8.00
CA ILE A 29 4.84 -3.88 8.44
C ILE A 29 4.54 -4.69 9.70
N LEU A 30 4.80 -5.99 9.68
CA LEU A 30 4.47 -6.87 10.80
C LEU A 30 5.30 -6.53 12.05
N LYS A 31 6.60 -6.30 11.91
CA LYS A 31 7.46 -5.93 13.05
C LYS A 31 7.13 -4.56 13.62
N GLY A 32 6.71 -3.62 12.78
CA GLY A 32 6.49 -2.22 13.16
C GLY A 32 5.07 -1.91 13.63
N HIS A 33 4.07 -2.46 12.95
CA HIS A 33 2.68 -2.04 13.02
C HIS A 33 1.71 -3.17 13.42
N ALA A 34 2.08 -4.46 13.33
CA ALA A 34 1.25 -5.50 13.95
C ALA A 34 1.35 -5.37 15.48
N TYR A 35 0.24 -5.55 16.20
CA TYR A 35 0.24 -5.49 17.66
C TYR A 35 1.25 -6.49 18.26
N PRO A 36 2.08 -6.11 19.26
CA PRO A 36 2.07 -4.87 20.03
C PRO A 36 2.78 -3.67 19.39
N GLY A 37 3.38 -3.84 18.22
CA GLY A 37 4.07 -2.81 17.44
C GLY A 37 5.37 -2.31 18.07
N LEU A 38 6.01 -1.36 17.39
CA LEU A 38 7.16 -0.63 17.95
C LEU A 38 6.70 0.66 18.65
N PRO A 39 7.39 1.12 19.70
CA PRO A 39 7.07 2.36 20.39
C PRO A 39 6.93 3.56 19.42
N GLY A 40 5.86 4.35 19.59
CA GLY A 40 5.60 5.55 18.79
C GLY A 40 5.01 5.30 17.38
N LYS A 41 4.73 4.04 17.01
CA LYS A 41 4.03 3.70 15.78
C LYS A 41 2.54 3.44 16.05
N THR A 42 1.69 3.69 15.06
CA THR A 42 0.30 3.22 15.07
C THR A 42 0.28 1.71 14.84
N VAL A 43 -0.65 1.02 15.50
CA VAL A 43 -0.72 -0.44 15.48
C VAL A 43 -2.06 -0.93 14.97
N PHE A 44 -2.03 -2.00 14.18
CA PHE A 44 -3.23 -2.70 13.74
C PHE A 44 -3.96 -3.29 14.96
N PRO A 45 -5.27 -3.55 14.84
CA PRO A 45 -6.04 -4.13 15.94
C PRO A 45 -5.41 -5.43 16.45
N LYS A 46 -5.47 -5.62 17.77
CA LYS A 46 -4.81 -6.74 18.46
C LYS A 46 -5.32 -8.11 17.99
N GLU A 47 -6.56 -8.16 17.53
CA GLU A 47 -7.23 -9.37 17.07
C GLU A 47 -6.89 -9.75 15.63
N TRP A 48 -6.20 -8.89 14.87
CA TRP A 48 -5.80 -9.22 13.50
C TRP A 48 -4.56 -10.12 13.51
N SER A 49 -4.64 -11.22 12.76
CA SER A 49 -3.46 -12.04 12.48
C SER A 49 -2.49 -11.32 11.52
N ASN A 50 -1.26 -11.81 11.42
CA ASN A 50 -0.32 -11.31 10.41
C ASN A 50 -0.89 -11.41 8.99
N ASP A 51 -1.61 -12.49 8.70
CA ASP A 51 -2.25 -12.70 7.39
C ASP A 51 -3.40 -11.69 7.17
N ASP A 52 -4.23 -11.42 8.18
CA ASP A 52 -5.29 -10.39 8.08
C ASP A 52 -4.69 -9.01 7.77
N ILE A 53 -3.56 -8.67 8.38
CA ILE A 53 -2.86 -7.40 8.13
C ILE A 53 -2.37 -7.35 6.68
N LEU A 54 -1.67 -8.39 6.22
CA LEU A 54 -1.11 -8.40 4.87
C LEU A 54 -2.21 -8.45 3.80
N ASP A 55 -3.28 -9.20 4.02
CA ASP A 55 -4.43 -9.23 3.11
C ASP A 55 -5.13 -7.86 3.06
N ALA A 56 -5.35 -7.20 4.21
CA ALA A 56 -5.94 -5.86 4.24
C ALA A 56 -5.06 -4.80 3.53
N VAL A 57 -3.73 -4.91 3.65
CA VAL A 57 -2.79 -4.04 2.93
C VAL A 57 -2.87 -4.28 1.43
N ALA A 58 -2.94 -5.54 0.99
CA ALA A 58 -3.10 -5.88 -0.42
C ALA A 58 -4.46 -5.40 -0.97
N ASP A 59 -5.53 -5.52 -0.19
CA ASP A 59 -6.86 -5.01 -0.53
C ASP A 59 -6.82 -3.49 -0.73
N VAL A 60 -6.23 -2.73 0.21
CA VAL A 60 -6.11 -1.27 0.06
C VAL A 60 -5.24 -0.89 -1.14
N ALA A 61 -4.15 -1.62 -1.38
CA ALA A 61 -3.27 -1.36 -2.51
C ALA A 61 -3.95 -1.60 -3.87
N THR A 62 -4.81 -2.62 -3.98
CA THR A 62 -5.41 -3.04 -5.26
C THR A 62 -6.83 -2.53 -5.48
N SER A 63 -7.50 -2.08 -4.42
CA SER A 63 -8.89 -1.64 -4.50
C SER A 63 -9.06 -0.37 -5.35
N PRO A 64 -10.00 -0.35 -6.32
CA PRO A 64 -10.34 0.85 -7.06
C PRO A 64 -11.12 1.88 -6.21
N LYS A 65 -11.55 1.50 -4.99
CA LYS A 65 -12.22 2.40 -4.04
C LYS A 65 -11.23 3.18 -3.17
N SER A 66 -9.96 2.78 -3.15
CA SER A 66 -8.94 3.47 -2.37
C SER A 66 -8.59 4.84 -3.00
N SER A 67 -8.36 5.83 -2.15
CA SER A 67 -7.86 7.13 -2.59
C SER A 67 -6.34 7.08 -2.79
N ARG A 68 -5.85 7.64 -3.90
CA ARG A 68 -4.43 7.74 -4.21
C ARG A 68 -4.01 9.19 -4.33
N VAL A 69 -2.98 9.56 -3.57
CA VAL A 69 -2.34 10.88 -3.67
C VAL A 69 -0.83 10.70 -3.74
N TRP A 70 -0.15 11.57 -4.49
CA TRP A 70 1.30 11.62 -4.48
C TRP A 70 1.79 12.14 -3.14
N LYS A 71 2.56 11.31 -2.42
CA LYS A 71 3.22 11.68 -1.18
C LYS A 71 4.55 12.37 -1.45
N THR A 72 5.25 11.96 -2.49
CA THR A 72 6.49 12.59 -2.98
C THR A 72 6.40 12.82 -4.48
N GLY A 73 7.14 13.82 -4.97
CA GLY A 73 7.03 14.28 -6.35
C GLY A 73 5.85 15.23 -6.56
N SER A 74 5.95 16.08 -7.57
CA SER A 74 4.83 16.91 -8.03
C SER A 74 3.85 16.04 -8.82
N PRO A 75 2.53 16.08 -8.56
CA PRO A 75 1.54 15.29 -9.31
C PRO A 75 1.72 15.40 -10.83
N ASN A 76 1.87 16.62 -11.36
CA ASN A 76 2.04 16.89 -12.79
C ASN A 76 3.23 16.15 -13.45
N TYR A 77 4.28 15.87 -12.67
CA TYR A 77 5.49 15.19 -13.14
C TYR A 77 5.48 13.70 -12.81
N ALA A 78 5.07 13.35 -11.59
CA ALA A 78 5.00 11.98 -11.11
C ALA A 78 3.96 11.15 -11.88
N ASP A 79 2.83 11.74 -12.30
CA ASP A 79 1.82 11.06 -13.13
C ASP A 79 2.37 10.59 -14.49
N LYS A 80 3.40 11.26 -15.01
CA LYS A 80 3.97 10.95 -16.33
C LYS A 80 5.20 10.06 -16.25
N THR A 81 5.94 10.16 -15.15
CA THR A 81 7.29 9.58 -15.05
C THR A 81 7.45 8.59 -13.91
N HIS A 82 6.49 8.56 -12.97
CA HIS A 82 6.59 7.88 -11.68
C HIS A 82 7.84 8.25 -10.87
N LYS A 83 8.42 9.43 -11.12
CA LYS A 83 9.62 9.93 -10.46
C LYS A 83 9.38 11.30 -9.82
N THR A 84 10.23 11.67 -8.88
CA THR A 84 10.37 13.04 -8.41
C THR A 84 11.18 13.86 -9.42
N CYS A 85 11.18 15.18 -9.31
CA CYS A 85 12.04 16.03 -10.15
C CYS A 85 13.55 15.76 -9.94
N LYS A 86 13.92 15.08 -8.85
CA LYS A 86 15.31 14.64 -8.57
C LYS A 86 15.65 13.29 -9.21
N GLY A 87 14.70 12.66 -9.91
CA GLY A 87 14.89 11.37 -10.58
C GLY A 87 14.67 10.14 -9.70
N GLU A 88 14.36 10.33 -8.41
CA GLU A 88 14.03 9.25 -7.47
C GLU A 88 12.62 8.70 -7.73
N PRO A 89 12.33 7.42 -7.44
CA PRO A 89 10.97 6.88 -7.53
C PRO A 89 9.99 7.68 -6.66
N ALA A 90 8.91 8.16 -7.26
CA ALA A 90 7.85 8.86 -6.53
C ALA A 90 6.99 7.88 -5.73
N VAL A 91 6.48 8.33 -4.59
CA VAL A 91 5.69 7.53 -3.66
C VAL A 91 4.26 8.02 -3.67
N GLN A 92 3.31 7.10 -3.81
CA GLN A 92 1.90 7.33 -3.57
C GLN A 92 1.54 6.92 -2.13
N ALA A 93 0.69 7.72 -1.49
CA ALA A 93 -0.07 7.31 -0.33
C ALA A 93 -1.45 6.84 -0.81
N ILE A 94 -1.72 5.55 -0.63
CA ILE A 94 -2.99 4.91 -0.95
C ILE A 94 -3.74 4.77 0.37
N THR A 95 -4.90 5.40 0.51
CA THR A 95 -5.73 5.28 1.72
C THR A 95 -7.01 4.52 1.40
N GLY A 96 -7.32 3.51 2.20
CA GLY A 96 -8.56 2.73 2.10
C GLY A 96 -9.00 2.23 3.47
N GLU A 97 -10.24 1.76 3.58
CA GLU A 97 -10.80 1.22 4.82
C GLU A 97 -11.06 -0.27 4.66
N VAL A 98 -10.61 -1.06 5.65
CA VAL A 98 -10.85 -2.50 5.73
C VAL A 98 -11.34 -2.82 7.14
N ARG A 99 -12.54 -3.41 7.25
CA ARG A 99 -13.18 -3.78 8.52
C ARG A 99 -13.23 -2.61 9.54
N GLY A 100 -13.50 -1.39 9.07
CA GLY A 100 -13.58 -0.19 9.91
C GLY A 100 -12.23 0.44 10.29
N VAL A 101 -11.11 -0.10 9.80
CA VAL A 101 -9.77 0.46 10.01
C VAL A 101 -9.31 1.18 8.75
N THR A 102 -9.00 2.47 8.86
CA THR A 102 -8.38 3.22 7.77
C THR A 102 -6.89 2.90 7.71
N ILE A 103 -6.41 2.48 6.54
CA ILE A 103 -5.02 2.06 6.32
C ILE A 103 -4.40 2.98 5.26
N GLU A 104 -3.18 3.46 5.51
CA GLU A 104 -2.34 4.10 4.48
C GLU A 104 -1.25 3.14 4.02
N VAL A 105 -1.19 2.89 2.72
CA VAL A 105 -0.13 2.12 2.05
C VAL A 105 0.77 3.08 1.28
N ARG A 106 2.08 2.99 1.49
CA ARG A 106 3.10 3.73 0.74
C ARG A 106 3.58 2.86 -0.41
N TYR A 107 3.32 3.30 -1.64
CA TYR A 107 3.58 2.51 -2.85
C TYR A 107 4.43 3.30 -3.86
N GLN A 108 5.41 2.66 -4.46
CA GLN A 108 6.26 3.19 -5.53
C GLN A 108 5.83 2.59 -6.87
N PRO A 109 5.16 3.37 -7.75
CA PRO A 109 4.69 2.84 -9.02
C PRO A 109 5.80 2.53 -10.05
N LEU A 110 6.97 3.15 -9.92
CA LEU A 110 8.08 2.92 -10.85
C LEU A 110 8.65 1.51 -10.72
N ASP A 111 8.80 1.04 -9.49
CA ASP A 111 9.43 -0.24 -9.15
C ASP A 111 8.40 -1.31 -8.74
N ASP A 112 7.10 -0.99 -8.86
CA ASP A 112 5.97 -1.84 -8.43
C ASP A 112 6.12 -2.37 -7.00
N LYS A 113 6.45 -1.46 -6.07
CA LYS A 113 6.89 -1.83 -4.71
C LYS A 113 6.05 -1.17 -3.63
N ILE A 114 5.58 -1.97 -2.67
CA ILE A 114 5.08 -1.45 -1.40
C ILE A 114 6.25 -1.20 -0.46
N LEU A 115 6.30 0.00 0.13
CA LEU A 115 7.35 0.41 1.06
C LEU A 115 6.96 0.11 2.52
N THR A 116 5.72 0.40 2.88
CA THR A 116 5.16 0.21 4.22
C THR A 116 3.65 0.41 4.19
N ALA A 117 2.97 -0.03 5.24
CA ALA A 117 1.56 0.22 5.47
C ALA A 117 1.26 0.27 6.98
N PHE A 118 0.29 1.10 7.37
CA PHE A 118 -0.06 1.31 8.77
C PHE A 118 -1.49 1.85 8.93
N PRO A 119 -2.13 1.61 10.08
CA PRO A 119 -3.43 2.21 10.38
C PRO A 119 -3.30 3.70 10.70
N LYS A 120 -4.30 4.48 10.29
CA LYS A 120 -4.43 5.92 10.53
C LYS A 120 -5.28 6.23 11.75
#